data_AF-A0A011PPN3-F1
#
_entry.id   AF-A0A011PPN3-F1
#
_cell.length_a   1.000
_cell.length_b   1.000
_cell.length_c   1.000
_cell.angle_alpha   90.00
_cell.angle_beta   90.00
_cell.angle_gamma   90.00
#
_symmetry.space_group_name_H-M   'P 1'
#
loop_
_entity.id
_entity.type
_entity.pdbx_description
1 polymer ?
#
loop_
_entity_poly.entity_id
_entity_poly.type
_entity_poly.pdbx_seq_one_letter_code
_entity_poly.pdbx_strand_id
1 'polypeptide(L)'
;MHKERPFFKDLVSFMISGPVMIQVLEGEGAIAKNRELMGATDPKKAEPGTIRADFAESIDANAVHGSDGEDTAKVEIAFFFPAMSVYSGR
;
A
#
# COMPACT_ATOMS: atom_id res chain seq x y z
N MET A 1 -9.43 7.45 -6.46
CA MET A 1 -10.54 7.00 -5.59
C MET A 1 -10.91 7.98 -4.45
N HIS A 2 -9.98 8.73 -3.82
CA HIS A 2 -10.31 9.46 -2.57
C HIS A 2 -10.58 10.96 -2.68
N LYS A 3 -10.48 11.58 -3.87
CA LYS A 3 -10.47 13.05 -4.02
C LYS A 3 -11.66 13.79 -3.38
N GLU A 4 -12.83 13.17 -3.35
CA GLU A 4 -14.07 13.75 -2.79
C GLU A 4 -14.31 13.38 -1.31
N ARG A 5 -13.43 12.60 -0.70
CA ARG A 5 -13.60 12.14 0.69
C ARG A 5 -13.17 13.23 1.68
N PRO A 6 -13.87 13.41 2.82
CA PRO A 6 -13.53 14.44 3.79
C PRO A 6 -12.09 14.38 4.30
N PHE A 7 -11.53 13.17 4.43
CA PHE A 7 -10.16 12.91 4.91
C PHE A 7 -9.07 13.09 3.84
N PHE A 8 -9.42 13.44 2.59
CA PHE A 8 -8.45 13.43 1.48
C PHE A 8 -7.26 14.38 1.72
N LYS A 9 -7.53 15.57 2.26
CA LYS A 9 -6.47 16.56 2.53
C LYS A 9 -5.49 16.08 3.61
N ASP A 10 -6.01 15.46 4.65
CA ASP A 10 -5.20 14.95 5.76
C ASP A 10 -4.37 13.74 5.29
N LEU A 11 -4.97 12.85 4.50
CA LEU A 11 -4.28 11.73 3.86
C LEU A 11 -3.10 12.20 2.99
N VAL A 12 -3.31 13.19 2.11
CA VAL A 12 -2.24 13.72 1.26
C VAL A 12 -1.14 14.34 2.14
N SER A 13 -1.51 15.12 3.16
CA SER A 13 -0.55 15.78 4.06
C SER A 13 0.31 14.77 4.81
N PHE A 14 -0.29 13.66 5.25
CA PHE A 14 0.43 12.56 5.90
C PHE A 14 1.39 11.86 4.94
N MET A 15 0.92 11.48 3.74
CA MET A 15 1.73 10.75 2.75
C MET A 15 2.96 11.52 2.26
N ILE A 16 2.96 12.86 2.35
CA ILE A 16 4.09 13.72 1.96
C ILE A 16 4.89 14.26 3.15
N SER A 17 4.58 13.85 4.38
CA SER A 17 5.25 14.34 5.59
C SER A 17 6.66 13.78 5.80
N GLY A 18 7.04 12.74 5.05
CA GLY A 18 8.35 12.10 5.13
C GLY A 18 8.64 11.23 3.89
N PRO A 19 9.86 10.66 3.79
CA PRO A 19 10.22 9.76 2.71
C PRO A 19 9.44 8.45 2.79
N VAL A 20 9.17 7.85 1.63
CA VAL A 20 8.52 6.55 1.49
C VAL A 20 9.41 5.59 0.72
N MET A 21 9.32 4.30 1.05
CA MET A 21 9.92 3.23 0.26
C MET A 21 8.87 2.65 -0.68
N ILE A 22 9.09 2.74 -1.98
CA ILE A 22 8.19 2.19 -3.00
C ILE A 22 8.85 0.97 -3.63
N GLN A 23 8.09 -0.12 -3.78
CA GLN A 23 8.55 -1.37 -4.40
C GLN A 23 7.45 -2.01 -5.25
N VAL A 24 7.86 -2.84 -6.22
CA VAL A 24 6.96 -3.72 -6.98
C VAL A 24 7.27 -5.17 -6.60
N LEU A 25 6.22 -5.92 -6.24
CA LEU A 25 6.34 -7.33 -5.87
C LEU A 25 5.81 -8.20 -7.01
N GLU A 26 6.60 -9.17 -7.45
CA GLU A 26 6.23 -10.15 -8.48
C GLU A 26 6.05 -11.53 -7.84
N GLY A 27 5.01 -12.26 -8.25
CA GLY A 27 4.76 -13.63 -7.82
C GLY A 27 3.33 -14.09 -8.09
N GLU A 28 3.10 -15.39 -8.03
CA GLU A 28 1.76 -15.96 -8.14
C GLU A 28 0.88 -15.49 -6.97
N GLY A 29 -0.25 -14.83 -7.27
CA GLY A 29 -1.15 -14.29 -6.27
C GLY A 29 -0.56 -13.12 -5.46
N ALA A 30 0.44 -12.40 -5.99
CA ALA A 30 1.20 -11.37 -5.26
C ALA A 30 0.30 -10.33 -4.55
N ILE A 31 -0.76 -9.86 -5.20
CA ILE A 31 -1.68 -8.87 -4.60
C ILE A 31 -2.37 -9.45 -3.37
N ALA A 32 -2.98 -10.64 -3.49
CA ALA A 32 -3.69 -11.29 -2.39
C ALA A 32 -2.74 -11.61 -1.22
N LYS A 33 -1.57 -12.20 -1.52
CA LYS A 33 -0.54 -12.53 -0.53
C LYS A 33 -0.01 -11.30 0.18
N ASN A 34 0.24 -10.21 -0.54
CA ASN A 34 0.70 -8.97 0.06
C ASN A 34 -0.39 -8.36 0.96
N ARG A 35 -1.66 -8.41 0.56
CA ARG A 35 -2.77 -7.93 1.41
C ARG A 35 -2.96 -8.77 2.67
N GLU A 36 -2.79 -10.08 2.58
CA GLU A 36 -2.78 -10.98 3.74
C GLU A 36 -1.65 -10.60 4.71
N LEU A 37 -0.43 -10.43 4.19
CA LEU A 37 0.74 -10.00 4.98
C LEU A 37 0.53 -8.63 5.64
N MET A 38 -0.10 -7.68 4.93
CA MET A 38 -0.37 -6.34 5.45
C MET A 38 -1.39 -6.34 6.58
N GLY A 39 -2.41 -7.20 6.53
CA GLY A 39 -3.54 -7.20 7.46
C GLY A 39 -4.61 -6.15 7.14
N ALA A 40 -5.68 -6.13 7.94
CA ALA A 40 -6.84 -5.25 7.74
C ALA A 40 -6.44 -3.76 7.82
N THR A 41 -7.09 -2.90 7.01
CA THR A 41 -6.78 -1.45 6.94
C THR A 41 -6.86 -0.74 8.29
N ASP A 42 -7.83 -1.12 9.12
CA ASP A 42 -7.91 -0.72 10.52
C ASP A 42 -7.04 -1.68 11.34
N PRO A 43 -5.90 -1.24 11.91
CA PRO A 43 -4.98 -2.12 12.63
C PRO A 43 -5.63 -2.78 13.85
N LYS A 44 -6.70 -2.20 14.41
CA LYS A 44 -7.47 -2.82 15.50
C LYS A 44 -8.24 -4.08 15.08
N LYS A 45 -8.38 -4.30 13.76
CA LYS A 45 -9.02 -5.47 13.16
C LYS A 45 -8.02 -6.36 12.42
N ALA A 46 -6.73 -6.05 12.49
CA ALA A 46 -5.68 -6.82 11.85
C ALA A 46 -5.27 -7.98 12.77
N GLU A 47 -5.03 -9.15 12.19
CA GLU A 47 -4.62 -10.33 12.96
C GLU A 47 -3.17 -10.16 13.46
N PRO A 48 -2.83 -10.68 14.66
CA PRO A 48 -1.46 -10.64 15.19
C PRO A 48 -0.43 -11.21 14.20
N GLY A 49 0.72 -10.55 14.05
CA GLY A 49 1.77 -10.96 13.11
C GLY A 49 1.62 -10.39 11.69
N THR A 50 0.54 -9.64 11.41
CA THR A 50 0.44 -8.84 10.19
C THR A 50 1.15 -7.49 10.36
N ILE A 51 1.61 -6.88 9.26
CA ILE A 51 2.34 -5.60 9.31
C ILE A 51 1.55 -4.52 10.06
N ARG A 52 0.24 -4.44 9.83
CA ARG A 52 -0.61 -3.43 10.49
C ARG A 52 -0.87 -3.73 11.96
N ALA A 53 -0.98 -4.99 12.36
CA ALA A 53 -1.11 -5.31 13.78
C ALA A 53 0.17 -4.96 14.55
N ASP A 54 1.32 -5.19 13.94
CA ASP A 54 2.62 -5.09 14.62
C ASP A 54 3.22 -3.68 14.58
N PHE A 55 2.92 -2.88 13.54
CA PHE A 55 3.65 -1.62 13.27
C PHE A 55 2.79 -0.39 12.98
N ALA A 56 1.47 -0.51 12.83
CA ALA A 56 0.62 0.66 12.60
C ALA A 56 0.32 1.42 13.89
N GLU A 57 0.24 2.75 13.80
CA GLU A 57 -0.16 3.60 14.92
C GLU A 57 -1.68 3.80 14.98
N SER A 58 -2.31 3.94 13.81
CA SER A 58 -3.75 4.22 13.70
C SER A 58 -4.30 3.86 12.31
N ILE A 59 -5.60 4.07 12.08
CA ILE A 59 -6.21 3.88 10.75
C ILE A 59 -5.66 4.89 9.72
N ASP A 60 -5.28 6.08 10.16
CA ASP A 60 -4.75 7.15 9.30
C ASP A 60 -3.24 6.97 9.05
N ALA A 61 -2.54 6.35 10.00
CA ALA A 61 -1.11 6.03 9.94
C ALA A 61 -0.89 4.50 10.03
N ASN A 62 -1.36 3.79 9.00
CA ASN A 62 -1.45 2.32 9.02
C ASN A 62 -0.24 1.58 8.43
N ALA A 63 0.95 2.17 8.55
CA ALA A 63 2.27 1.64 8.18
C ALA A 63 2.54 1.29 6.69
N VAL A 64 1.58 0.75 5.94
CA VAL A 64 1.83 0.19 4.60
C VAL A 64 0.65 0.35 3.64
N HIS A 65 0.96 0.66 2.38
CA HIS A 65 0.06 0.68 1.23
C HIS A 65 0.25 -0.59 0.37
N GLY A 66 -0.83 -1.00 -0.30
CA GLY A 66 -0.79 -2.07 -1.29
C GLY A 66 -2.06 -2.06 -2.14
N SER A 67 -1.90 -2.33 -3.42
CA SER A 67 -3.00 -2.34 -4.39
C SER A 67 -4.11 -3.31 -3.99
N ASP A 68 -5.35 -2.99 -4.34
CA ASP A 68 -6.53 -3.80 -4.01
C ASP A 68 -6.99 -4.73 -5.15
N GLY A 69 -6.43 -4.57 -6.36
CA GLY A 69 -6.72 -5.40 -7.51
C GLY A 69 -5.73 -5.19 -8.66
N GLU A 70 -5.87 -5.97 -9.72
CA GLU A 70 -4.93 -5.92 -10.85
C GLU A 70 -4.96 -4.58 -11.58
N ASP A 71 -6.14 -3.99 -11.76
CA ASP A 71 -6.27 -2.72 -12.47
C ASP A 71 -5.68 -1.55 -11.68
N THR A 72 -5.86 -1.54 -10.36
CA THR A 72 -5.23 -0.53 -9.49
C THR A 72 -3.73 -0.75 -9.40
N ALA A 73 -3.26 -2.01 -9.33
CA ALA A 73 -1.83 -2.32 -9.36
C ALA A 73 -1.16 -1.81 -10.63
N LYS A 74 -1.76 -2.02 -11.82
CA LYS A 74 -1.22 -1.50 -13.09
C LYS A 74 -1.08 0.02 -13.08
N VAL A 75 -2.10 0.73 -12.59
CA VAL A 75 -2.08 2.20 -12.51
C VAL A 75 -1.04 2.70 -11.50
N GLU A 76 -0.98 2.08 -10.32
CA GLU A 76 -0.04 2.47 -9.25
C GLU A 76 1.41 2.20 -9.63
N ILE A 77 1.70 1.04 -10.25
CA ILE A 77 3.04 0.71 -10.76
C ILE A 77 3.46 1.75 -11.80
N ALA A 78 2.61 2.02 -12.80
CA ALA A 78 2.93 2.99 -13.84
C ALA A 78 3.05 4.44 -13.32
N PHE A 79 2.39 4.77 -12.20
CA PHE A 79 2.49 6.08 -11.57
C PHE A 79 3.87 6.31 -10.93
N PHE A 80 4.42 5.32 -10.23
CA PHE A 80 5.70 5.45 -9.52
C PHE A 80 6.91 5.01 -10.33
N PHE A 81 6.74 4.00 -11.19
CA PHE A 81 7.81 3.44 -12.01
C PHE A 81 7.45 3.64 -13.48
N PRO A 82 8.18 4.51 -14.20
CA PRO A 82 8.19 4.46 -15.65
C PRO A 82 8.50 3.01 -16.10
N ALA A 83 7.90 2.55 -17.20
CA ALA A 83 8.00 1.14 -17.62
C ALA A 83 9.45 0.60 -17.73
N MET A 84 10.44 1.48 -17.93
CA MET A 84 11.86 1.15 -17.99
C MET A 84 12.56 0.96 -16.62
N SER A 85 11.90 1.30 -15.51
CA SER A 85 12.46 1.26 -14.16
C SER A 85 12.04 0.02 -13.36
N VAL A 86 11.30 -0.90 -13.98
CA VAL A 86 10.93 -2.19 -13.38
C VAL A 86 11.88 -3.27 -13.88
N TYR A 87 12.62 -3.89 -12.97
CA TYR A 87 13.56 -4.97 -13.27
C TYR A 87 12.97 -6.31 -12.81
N SER A 88 12.89 -7.30 -13.71
CA SER A 88 12.53 -8.68 -13.37
C SER A 88 13.78 -9.55 -13.48
N GLY A 89 14.15 -10.22 -12.38
CA GLY A 89 15.40 -10.97 -12.25
C GLY A 89 15.34 -12.42 -12.73
N ARG A 90 14.53 -12.72 -13.76
CA ARG A 90 14.52 -14.06 -14.38
C ARG A 90 15.68 -14.23 -15.35
#